data_AF-A0A9E8MU09-F1
#
_entry.id   AF-A0A9E8MU09-F1
#
_cell.length_a   1.000
_cell.length_b   1.000
_cell.length_c   1.000
_cell.angle_alpha   90.00
_cell.angle_beta   90.00
_cell.angle_gamma   90.00
#
_symmetry.space_group_name_H-M   'P 1'
#
loop_
_entity.id
_entity.type
_entity.pdbx_description
1 polymer ?
#
loop_
_entity_poly.entity_id
_entity_poly.type
_entity_poly.pdbx_seq_one_letter_code
_entity_poly.pdbx_strand_id
1 'polypeptide(L)'
;MKKLIFILISMAFSGFAFAQQTYTVNNETLELKTEVEGNLDLLWNTIDGRYRYFIKTTDDSIIELKNTKGTDKKFQNEYQTTLNTLTNTDASQVKLTTYSLKQFINTYNAQADSSYIISDAKTKLKLRLGIYGGATNNPFVENPNNETVPFFGSELEVVSDALTSRHAGFLSVKYGTESDAFKYTSTQIALGYRYRFINKTSFNIYGQTKFASLRWSNTTVTSVTLVDGVSVIKTEDVSSTAFNTPLTFGLGADIKLGKGYVSLVYDSIFGIFEDNQDNFPIDFAIGYKFNL
;
A
#
# COMPACT_ATOMS: atom_id res chain seq x y z
N MET A 1 7.50 -29.62 -14.29
CA MET A 1 7.32 -28.21 -13.88
C MET A 1 5.85 -27.77 -13.85
N LYS A 2 5.07 -27.93 -14.93
CA LYS A 2 3.63 -27.56 -14.96
C LYS A 2 2.77 -28.20 -13.86
N LYS A 3 3.01 -29.48 -13.53
CA LYS A 3 2.30 -30.21 -12.45
C LYS A 3 2.67 -29.72 -11.03
N LEU A 4 3.88 -29.22 -10.83
CA LEU A 4 4.35 -28.72 -9.53
C LEU A 4 3.74 -27.34 -9.23
N ILE A 5 3.59 -26.50 -10.26
CA ILE A 5 2.91 -25.20 -10.17
C ILE A 5 1.44 -25.38 -9.79
N PHE A 6 0.75 -26.37 -10.35
CA PHE A 6 -0.65 -26.66 -10.02
C PHE A 6 -0.83 -27.08 -8.55
N ILE A 7 0.09 -27.89 -8.01
CA ILE A 7 0.06 -28.31 -6.59
C ILE A 7 0.35 -27.14 -5.65
N LEU A 8 1.30 -26.25 -6.01
CA LEU A 8 1.61 -25.04 -5.25
C LEU A 8 0.44 -24.04 -5.26
N ILE A 9 -0.27 -23.91 -6.38
CA ILE A 9 -1.48 -23.08 -6.47
C ILE A 9 -2.60 -23.69 -5.60
N SER A 10 -2.83 -24.99 -5.64
CA SER A 10 -3.86 -25.65 -4.81
C SER A 10 -3.56 -25.57 -3.31
N MET A 11 -2.29 -25.62 -2.88
CA MET A 11 -1.90 -25.42 -1.48
C MET A 11 -1.97 -23.95 -1.02
N ALA A 12 -1.87 -22.98 -1.93
CA ALA A 12 -2.06 -21.56 -1.59
C ALA A 12 -3.54 -21.21 -1.32
N PHE A 13 -4.49 -21.99 -1.87
CA PHE A 13 -5.93 -21.77 -1.67
C PHE A 13 -6.48 -22.37 -0.37
N SER A 14 -5.83 -23.36 0.25
CA SER A 14 -6.32 -23.99 1.48
C SER A 14 -6.17 -23.14 2.74
N GLY A 15 -5.49 -21.99 2.65
CA GLY A 15 -5.28 -21.06 3.78
C GLY A 15 -6.40 -20.03 4.01
N PHE A 16 -7.46 -20.02 3.20
CA PHE A 16 -8.52 -18.99 3.27
C PHE A 16 -9.83 -19.46 3.92
N ALA A 17 -9.82 -20.57 4.66
CA ALA A 17 -10.97 -20.98 5.45
C ALA A 17 -11.10 -20.07 6.69
N PHE A 18 -11.60 -18.85 6.51
CA PHE A 18 -12.20 -18.12 7.61
C PHE A 18 -13.35 -18.99 8.13
N ALA A 19 -13.35 -19.30 9.43
CA ALA A 19 -14.39 -20.11 10.05
C ALA A 19 -15.70 -19.31 10.08
N GLN A 20 -16.43 -19.33 8.98
CA GLN A 20 -17.79 -18.84 8.90
C GLN A 20 -18.68 -19.87 9.61
N GLN A 21 -19.41 -19.43 10.63
CA GLN A 21 -20.31 -20.27 11.40
C GLN A 21 -21.77 -19.87 11.13
N THR A 22 -22.67 -20.84 11.16
CA THR A 22 -24.10 -20.62 10.94
C THR A 22 -24.80 -20.43 12.28
N TYR A 23 -25.58 -19.35 12.39
CA TYR A 23 -26.34 -18.98 13.57
C TYR A 23 -27.80 -18.74 13.21
N THR A 24 -28.71 -18.95 14.16
CA THR A 24 -30.12 -18.58 14.01
C THR A 24 -30.40 -17.33 14.83
N VAL A 25 -30.74 -16.22 14.17
CA VAL A 25 -31.03 -14.93 14.81
C VAL A 25 -32.41 -14.48 14.34
N ASN A 26 -33.38 -14.29 15.25
CA ASN A 26 -34.75 -13.87 14.91
C ASN A 26 -35.42 -14.74 13.81
N ASN A 27 -35.27 -16.07 13.88
CA ASN A 27 -35.74 -17.04 12.87
C ASN A 27 -35.09 -16.94 11.48
N GLU A 28 -34.02 -16.13 11.36
CA GLU A 28 -33.18 -16.06 10.16
C GLU A 28 -31.92 -16.89 10.40
N THR A 29 -31.61 -17.81 9.48
CA THR A 29 -30.34 -18.55 9.51
C THR A 29 -29.27 -17.74 8.78
N LEU A 30 -28.28 -17.28 9.53
CA LEU A 30 -27.24 -16.38 9.09
C LEU A 30 -25.88 -17.04 9.20
N GLU A 31 -25.09 -16.95 8.14
CA GLU A 31 -23.68 -17.27 8.22
C GLU A 31 -22.91 -16.03 8.69
N LEU A 32 -22.16 -16.10 9.77
CA LEU A 32 -21.42 -14.98 10.34
C LEU A 32 -19.94 -15.32 10.51
N LYS A 33 -19.09 -14.31 10.38
CA LYS A 33 -17.65 -14.36 10.65
C LYS A 33 -17.37 -13.77 12.02
N THR A 34 -16.51 -14.43 12.78
CA THR A 34 -16.02 -13.91 14.07
C THR A 34 -14.86 -12.94 13.84
N GLU A 35 -15.03 -11.69 14.30
CA GLU A 35 -14.01 -10.63 14.27
C GLU A 35 -13.27 -10.50 15.60
N VAL A 36 -13.96 -10.75 16.70
CA VAL A 36 -13.45 -10.73 18.07
C VAL A 36 -14.09 -11.89 18.81
N GLU A 37 -13.31 -12.60 19.62
CA GLU A 37 -13.76 -13.70 20.46
C GLU A 37 -13.35 -13.41 21.91
N GLY A 38 -14.27 -13.49 22.87
CA GLY A 38 -14.02 -13.18 24.29
C GLY A 38 -15.30 -13.23 25.13
N ASN A 39 -15.41 -12.41 26.19
CA ASN A 39 -16.66 -12.31 26.97
C ASN A 39 -17.84 -11.83 26.11
N LEU A 40 -17.56 -10.92 25.18
CA LEU A 40 -18.43 -10.62 24.05
C LEU A 40 -17.69 -10.93 22.75
N ASP A 41 -18.32 -11.70 21.88
CA ASP A 41 -17.83 -11.88 20.52
C ASP A 41 -18.43 -10.82 19.61
N LEU A 42 -17.62 -10.30 18.69
CA LEU A 42 -18.11 -9.48 17.58
C LEU A 42 -18.22 -10.36 16.34
N LEU A 43 -19.45 -10.54 15.86
CA LEU A 43 -19.74 -11.28 14.64
C LEU A 43 -20.18 -10.32 13.53
N TRP A 44 -19.91 -10.66 12.28
CA TRP A 44 -20.39 -9.88 11.14
C TRP A 44 -20.53 -10.69 9.85
N ASN A 45 -21.35 -10.19 8.93
CA ASN A 45 -21.28 -10.58 7.53
C ASN A 45 -21.81 -9.46 6.61
N THR A 46 -21.58 -9.61 5.31
CA THR A 46 -22.23 -8.80 4.29
C THR A 46 -23.45 -9.55 3.76
N ILE A 47 -24.64 -9.03 4.01
CA ILE A 47 -25.93 -9.60 3.60
C ILE A 47 -26.64 -8.54 2.76
N ASP A 48 -27.08 -8.90 1.55
CA ASP A 48 -27.67 -7.98 0.56
C ASP A 48 -26.81 -6.72 0.31
N GLY A 49 -25.49 -6.90 0.25
CA GLY A 49 -24.53 -5.81 0.02
C GLY A 49 -24.36 -4.86 1.21
N ARG A 50 -24.89 -5.19 2.38
CA ARG A 50 -24.81 -4.37 3.60
C ARG A 50 -24.09 -5.12 4.72
N TYR A 51 -23.23 -4.41 5.43
CA TYR A 51 -22.63 -4.95 6.65
C TYR A 51 -23.68 -5.04 7.75
N ARG A 52 -23.82 -6.23 8.33
CA ARG A 52 -24.61 -6.49 9.54
C ARG A 52 -23.65 -6.97 10.62
N TYR A 53 -23.83 -6.46 11.83
CA TYR A 53 -22.97 -6.74 12.97
C TYR A 53 -23.81 -7.31 14.11
N PHE A 54 -23.23 -8.25 14.84
CA PHE A 54 -23.91 -8.93 15.93
C PHE A 54 -22.95 -9.08 17.10
N ILE A 55 -23.49 -9.02 18.30
CA ILE A 55 -22.77 -9.37 19.53
C ILE A 55 -23.28 -10.72 19.99
N LYS A 56 -22.35 -11.64 20.24
CA LYS A 56 -22.65 -12.89 20.93
C LYS A 56 -22.19 -12.76 22.39
N THR A 57 -23.09 -13.01 23.32
CA THR A 57 -22.82 -12.95 24.76
C THR A 57 -22.40 -14.32 25.30
N THR A 58 -21.84 -14.35 26.51
CA THR A 58 -21.41 -15.62 27.16
C THR A 58 -22.50 -16.66 27.37
N ASP A 59 -23.78 -16.27 27.35
CA ASP A 59 -24.95 -17.16 27.41
C ASP A 59 -25.43 -17.60 26.01
N ASP A 60 -24.59 -17.46 24.99
CA ASP A 60 -24.85 -17.75 23.58
C ASP A 60 -25.99 -16.93 22.95
N SER A 61 -26.48 -15.87 23.61
CA SER A 61 -27.45 -14.96 23.00
C SER A 61 -26.79 -14.12 21.89
N ILE A 62 -27.48 -13.94 20.77
CA ILE A 62 -26.98 -13.18 19.62
C ILE A 62 -27.88 -11.98 19.38
N ILE A 63 -27.30 -10.79 19.47
CA ILE A 63 -27.99 -9.51 19.37
C ILE A 63 -27.46 -8.74 18.16
N GLU A 64 -28.35 -8.38 17.24
CA GLU A 64 -28.01 -7.56 16.09
C GLU A 64 -27.82 -6.08 16.48
N LEU A 65 -26.71 -5.49 16.05
CA LEU A 65 -26.41 -4.06 16.22
C LEU A 65 -27.10 -3.24 15.12
N LYS A 66 -28.31 -2.78 15.41
CA LYS A 66 -29.15 -2.06 14.46
C LYS A 66 -28.82 -0.58 14.39
N ASN A 67 -29.01 0.00 13.20
CA ASN A 67 -29.02 1.44 13.00
C ASN A 67 -30.09 1.82 11.98
N THR A 68 -31.34 1.94 12.43
CA THR A 68 -32.48 2.21 11.56
C THR A 68 -32.71 3.70 11.40
N LYS A 69 -33.40 4.08 10.31
CA LYS A 69 -33.83 5.46 10.11
C LYS A 69 -35.16 5.70 10.79
N GLY A 70 -35.24 6.77 11.58
CA GLY A 70 -36.48 7.24 12.17
C GLY A 70 -37.42 7.86 11.13
N THR A 71 -38.57 8.34 11.59
CA THR A 71 -39.56 9.06 10.78
C THR A 71 -39.00 10.34 10.16
N ASP A 72 -37.97 10.93 10.78
CA ASP A 72 -37.23 12.10 10.30
C ASP A 72 -36.12 11.75 9.28
N LYS A 73 -36.03 10.48 8.87
CA LYS A 73 -35.01 9.91 7.97
C LYS A 73 -33.58 9.96 8.52
N LYS A 74 -33.39 10.27 9.82
CA LYS A 74 -32.08 10.22 10.48
C LYS A 74 -31.84 8.87 11.12
N PHE A 75 -30.57 8.48 11.18
CA PHE A 75 -30.14 7.28 11.87
C PHE A 75 -30.29 7.44 13.37
N GLN A 76 -30.83 6.42 14.04
CA GLN A 76 -31.15 6.46 15.47
C GLN A 76 -30.02 5.95 16.36
N ASN A 77 -28.98 5.34 15.79
CA ASN A 77 -27.81 4.81 16.50
C ASN A 77 -28.14 3.79 17.61
N GLU A 78 -29.15 2.94 17.41
CA GLU A 78 -29.63 1.98 18.43
C GLU A 78 -28.53 1.02 18.92
N TYR A 79 -27.55 0.72 18.06
CA TYR A 79 -26.37 -0.05 18.41
C TYR A 79 -25.59 0.55 19.59
N GLN A 80 -25.48 1.88 19.70
CA GLN A 80 -24.74 2.52 20.80
C GLN A 80 -25.44 2.27 22.14
N THR A 81 -26.77 2.38 22.16
CA THR A 81 -27.58 2.03 23.34
C THR A 81 -27.42 0.55 23.68
N THR A 82 -27.47 -0.33 22.68
CA THR A 82 -27.30 -1.78 22.88
C THR A 82 -25.93 -2.08 23.49
N LEU A 83 -24.86 -1.48 22.96
CA LEU A 83 -23.50 -1.62 23.48
C LEU A 83 -23.40 -1.09 24.92
N ASN A 84 -23.91 0.12 25.20
CA ASN A 84 -23.96 0.68 26.55
C ASN A 84 -24.66 -0.25 27.54
N THR A 85 -25.80 -0.85 27.15
CA THR A 85 -26.55 -1.76 28.01
C THR A 85 -25.80 -3.06 28.28
N LEU A 86 -25.11 -3.61 27.27
CA LEU A 86 -24.34 -4.85 27.42
C LEU A 86 -23.06 -4.69 28.23
N THR A 87 -22.37 -3.54 28.10
CA THR A 87 -21.03 -3.35 28.66
C THR A 87 -20.95 -2.37 29.82
N ASN A 88 -22.02 -1.61 30.07
CA ASN A 88 -22.02 -0.47 30.99
C ASN A 88 -20.87 0.54 30.71
N THR A 89 -20.45 0.66 29.45
CA THR A 89 -19.35 1.51 28.99
C THR A 89 -19.85 2.47 27.91
N ASP A 90 -19.48 3.76 27.98
CA ASP A 90 -19.94 4.78 27.02
C ASP A 90 -19.57 4.45 25.56
N ALA A 91 -20.60 4.22 24.76
CA ALA A 91 -20.53 3.93 23.34
C ALA A 91 -20.84 5.14 22.44
N SER A 92 -20.95 6.36 22.99
CA SER A 92 -21.35 7.57 22.24
C SER A 92 -20.45 7.89 21.03
N GLN A 93 -19.16 7.55 21.11
CA GLN A 93 -18.18 7.76 20.04
C GLN A 93 -17.99 6.55 19.11
N VAL A 94 -18.68 5.44 19.40
CA VAL A 94 -18.56 4.22 18.60
C VAL A 94 -19.29 4.41 17.28
N LYS A 95 -18.63 4.08 16.18
CA LYS A 95 -19.22 4.07 14.83
C LYS A 95 -19.63 2.65 14.48
N LEU A 96 -20.71 2.48 13.70
CA LEU A 96 -21.12 1.18 13.18
C LEU A 96 -20.22 0.71 12.02
N THR A 97 -18.96 0.48 12.31
CA THR A 97 -17.95 -0.07 11.40
C THR A 97 -17.18 -1.18 12.11
N THR A 98 -16.73 -2.21 11.37
CA THR A 98 -15.99 -3.36 11.93
C THR A 98 -14.88 -2.92 12.88
N TYR A 99 -14.05 -1.98 12.44
CA TYR A 99 -12.92 -1.48 13.23
C TYR A 99 -13.34 -0.78 14.53
N SER A 100 -14.33 0.12 14.47
CA SER A 100 -14.75 0.87 15.67
C SER A 100 -15.45 -0.03 16.67
N LEU A 101 -16.26 -0.99 16.22
CA LEU A 101 -16.91 -1.99 17.06
C LEU A 101 -15.87 -2.92 17.70
N LYS A 102 -14.93 -3.43 16.90
CA LYS A 102 -13.82 -4.28 17.37
C LYS A 102 -13.04 -3.61 18.49
N GLN A 103 -12.70 -2.32 18.34
CA GLN A 103 -11.99 -1.59 19.39
C GLN A 103 -12.79 -1.48 20.70
N PHE A 104 -14.07 -1.18 20.60
CA PHE A 104 -14.94 -1.07 21.77
C PHE A 104 -15.05 -2.42 22.50
N ILE A 105 -15.33 -3.50 21.76
CA ILE A 105 -15.47 -4.86 22.32
C ILE A 105 -14.14 -5.37 22.88
N ASN A 106 -13.00 -5.15 22.20
CA ASN A 106 -11.69 -5.48 22.74
C ASN A 106 -11.39 -4.75 24.06
N THR A 107 -11.78 -3.48 24.16
CA THR A 107 -11.59 -2.69 25.38
C THR A 107 -12.42 -3.26 26.52
N TYR A 108 -13.69 -3.59 26.26
CA TYR A 108 -14.55 -4.24 27.24
C TYR A 108 -14.01 -5.62 27.66
N ASN A 109 -13.68 -6.49 26.71
CA ASN A 109 -13.17 -7.84 27.01
C ASN A 109 -11.88 -7.78 27.85
N ALA A 110 -10.98 -6.83 27.55
CA ALA A 110 -9.76 -6.61 28.35
C ALA A 110 -10.03 -6.09 29.77
N GLN A 111 -11.15 -5.40 29.99
CA GLN A 111 -11.58 -4.97 31.32
C GLN A 111 -12.29 -6.09 32.09
N ALA A 112 -13.09 -6.90 31.38
CA ALA A 112 -13.88 -7.98 31.96
C ALA A 112 -13.04 -9.23 32.27
N ASP A 113 -11.96 -9.46 31.52
CA ASP A 113 -11.04 -10.57 31.70
C ASP A 113 -9.59 -10.11 31.61
N SER A 114 -8.87 -10.20 32.73
CA SER A 114 -7.45 -9.83 32.83
C SER A 114 -6.50 -10.70 31.99
N SER A 115 -6.94 -11.88 31.56
CA SER A 115 -6.18 -12.78 30.70
C SER A 115 -6.42 -12.54 29.20
N TYR A 116 -7.36 -11.66 28.86
CA TYR A 116 -7.71 -11.34 27.49
C TYR A 116 -6.56 -10.65 26.74
N ILE A 117 -6.19 -11.21 25.60
CA ILE A 117 -5.16 -10.64 24.72
C ILE A 117 -5.84 -9.97 23.53
N ILE A 118 -5.73 -8.65 23.45
CA ILE A 118 -6.22 -7.88 22.30
C ILE A 118 -5.45 -8.30 21.05
N SER A 119 -6.13 -8.97 20.12
CA SER A 119 -5.52 -9.55 18.92
C SER A 119 -5.10 -8.52 17.86
N ASP A 120 -5.50 -7.25 17.98
CA ASP A 120 -5.11 -6.16 17.06
C ASP A 120 -5.06 -4.80 17.77
N ALA A 121 -3.94 -4.52 18.44
CA ALA A 121 -3.71 -3.20 19.04
C ALA A 121 -3.76 -2.09 17.98
N LYS A 122 -4.33 -0.93 18.33
CA LYS A 122 -4.50 0.24 17.46
C LYS A 122 -3.19 0.58 16.73
N THR A 123 -3.12 0.25 15.45
CA THR A 123 -1.98 0.60 14.61
C THR A 123 -2.09 2.04 14.14
N LYS A 124 -1.06 2.86 14.36
CA LYS A 124 -0.95 4.22 13.84
C LYS A 124 -0.19 4.21 12.52
N LEU A 125 -0.52 5.15 11.65
CA LEU A 125 0.32 5.44 10.49
C LEU A 125 1.56 6.21 10.95
N LYS A 126 2.71 5.82 10.41
CA LYS A 126 4.00 6.48 10.52
C LYS A 126 4.40 7.01 9.15
N LEU A 127 5.06 8.16 9.17
CA LEU A 127 5.65 8.75 7.98
C LEU A 127 7.17 8.61 8.04
N ARG A 128 7.77 8.41 6.87
CA ARG A 128 9.21 8.44 6.69
C ARG A 128 9.57 9.32 5.51
N LEU A 129 10.59 10.15 5.69
CA LEU A 129 11.13 10.99 4.63
C LEU A 129 12.47 10.41 4.17
N GLY A 130 12.56 10.02 2.91
CA GLY A 130 13.76 9.55 2.25
C GLY A 130 14.39 10.64 1.38
N ILE A 131 15.72 10.69 1.36
CA ILE A 131 16.51 11.44 0.39
C ILE A 131 17.50 10.46 -0.22
N TYR A 132 17.61 10.44 -1.55
CA TYR A 132 18.42 9.46 -2.26
C TYR A 132 19.08 10.05 -3.50
N GLY A 133 20.16 9.42 -3.93
CA GLY A 133 20.84 9.70 -5.18
C GLY A 133 21.41 8.43 -5.79
N GLY A 134 21.71 8.47 -7.07
CA GLY A 134 22.00 7.25 -7.80
C GLY A 134 22.46 7.49 -9.23
N ALA A 135 22.48 6.40 -9.98
CA ALA A 135 22.84 6.38 -11.38
C ALA A 135 21.74 5.64 -12.18
N THR A 136 21.33 6.21 -13.30
CA THR A 136 20.31 5.64 -14.15
C THR A 136 20.61 5.83 -15.62
N ASN A 137 20.25 4.85 -16.45
CA ASN A 137 20.22 5.00 -17.91
C ASN A 137 18.83 5.38 -18.44
N ASN A 138 17.87 5.66 -17.55
CA ASN A 138 16.46 5.90 -17.88
C ASN A 138 15.91 4.77 -18.77
N PRO A 139 15.71 3.56 -18.21
CA PRO A 139 15.50 2.35 -19.01
C PRO A 139 14.28 2.37 -19.93
N PHE A 140 13.29 3.22 -19.67
CA PHE A 140 12.08 3.34 -20.50
C PHE A 140 12.16 4.49 -21.52
N VAL A 141 13.36 5.03 -21.74
CA VAL A 141 13.63 6.13 -22.68
C VAL A 141 14.64 5.64 -23.70
N GLU A 142 14.48 6.09 -24.95
CA GLU A 142 15.43 5.78 -26.01
C GLU A 142 16.82 6.29 -25.62
N ASN A 143 17.75 5.35 -25.44
CA ASN A 143 19.13 5.61 -25.05
C ASN A 143 20.04 4.60 -25.76
N PRO A 144 20.30 4.78 -27.07
CA PRO A 144 20.92 3.75 -27.91
C PRO A 144 22.32 3.33 -27.45
N ASN A 145 23.04 4.23 -26.76
CA ASN A 145 24.38 3.99 -26.23
C ASN A 145 24.36 3.50 -24.78
N ASN A 146 23.17 3.30 -24.19
CA ASN A 146 22.95 2.86 -22.82
C ASN A 146 23.69 3.75 -21.78
N GLU A 147 23.75 5.05 -22.07
CA GLU A 147 24.48 6.04 -21.28
C GLU A 147 23.88 6.18 -19.90
N THR A 148 24.74 6.28 -18.88
CA THR A 148 24.29 6.38 -17.48
C THR A 148 24.52 7.79 -16.96
N VAL A 149 23.50 8.36 -16.35
CA VAL A 149 23.50 9.70 -15.76
C VAL A 149 23.17 9.65 -14.28
N PRO A 150 23.73 10.57 -13.47
CA PRO A 150 23.31 10.75 -12.10
C PRO A 150 21.82 11.13 -11.96
N PHE A 151 21.25 10.83 -10.80
CA PHE A 151 19.95 11.35 -10.39
C PHE A 151 19.87 11.58 -8.89
N PHE A 152 18.91 12.40 -8.48
CA PHE A 152 18.63 12.71 -7.09
C PHE A 152 17.13 12.71 -6.85
N GLY A 153 16.70 12.44 -5.62
CA GLY A 153 15.28 12.41 -5.31
C GLY A 153 14.96 12.36 -3.84
N SER A 154 13.66 12.45 -3.57
CA SER A 154 13.07 12.31 -2.25
C SER A 154 11.85 11.39 -2.30
N GLU A 155 11.52 10.79 -1.15
CA GLU A 155 10.39 9.89 -1.00
C GLU A 155 9.67 10.18 0.33
N LEU A 156 8.35 10.28 0.31
CA LEU A 156 7.53 10.21 1.50
C LEU A 156 6.86 8.83 1.56
N GLU A 157 7.25 8.01 2.54
CA GLU A 157 6.67 6.68 2.77
C GLU A 157 5.66 6.74 3.92
N VAL A 158 4.50 6.10 3.71
CA VAL A 158 3.46 5.86 4.71
C VAL A 158 3.48 4.38 5.07
N VAL A 159 3.68 4.08 6.35
CA VAL A 159 3.76 2.71 6.86
C VAL A 159 2.96 2.58 8.16
N SER A 160 2.41 1.40 8.43
CA SER A 160 1.82 1.12 9.74
C SER A 160 2.92 0.95 10.81
N ASP A 161 2.65 1.37 12.04
CA ASP A 161 3.52 1.17 13.18
C ASP A 161 3.51 -0.26 13.74
N ALA A 162 2.63 -1.12 13.24
CA ALA A 162 2.65 -2.54 13.54
C ALA A 162 4.00 -3.15 13.17
N LEU A 163 4.61 -3.84 14.14
CA LEU A 163 5.85 -4.60 13.95
C LEU A 163 5.75 -5.62 12.79
N THR A 164 4.54 -6.11 12.52
CA THR A 164 4.23 -7.08 11.46
C THR A 164 3.90 -6.43 10.11
N SER A 165 3.76 -5.10 10.02
CA SER A 165 3.34 -4.46 8.78
C SER A 165 4.37 -4.65 7.67
N ARG A 166 3.96 -5.33 6.60
CA ARG A 166 4.77 -5.54 5.39
C ARG A 166 4.48 -4.53 4.29
N HIS A 167 3.42 -3.74 4.46
CA HIS A 167 2.88 -2.88 3.41
C HIS A 167 3.25 -1.43 3.67
N ALA A 168 3.60 -0.72 2.60
CA ALA A 168 3.75 0.72 2.62
C ALA A 168 3.32 1.33 1.28
N GLY A 169 2.79 2.54 1.33
CA GLY A 169 2.61 3.40 0.16
C GLY A 169 3.69 4.47 0.15
N PHE A 170 4.06 4.97 -1.02
CA PHE A 170 5.02 6.07 -1.11
C PHE A 170 4.68 7.05 -2.24
N LEU A 171 5.08 8.30 -2.03
CA LEU A 171 5.14 9.36 -3.03
C LEU A 171 6.62 9.71 -3.23
N SER A 172 7.12 9.66 -4.46
CA SER A 172 8.51 9.96 -4.78
C SER A 172 8.63 11.11 -5.78
N VAL A 173 9.67 11.92 -5.63
CA VAL A 173 10.13 12.89 -6.63
C VAL A 173 11.55 12.51 -7.04
N LYS A 174 11.82 12.36 -8.33
CA LYS A 174 13.14 12.01 -8.89
C LYS A 174 13.50 13.01 -9.98
N TYR A 175 14.73 13.52 -9.96
CA TYR A 175 15.33 14.35 -10.99
C TYR A 175 16.54 13.64 -11.59
N GLY A 176 16.49 13.32 -12.88
CA GLY A 176 17.59 12.76 -13.66
C GLY A 176 18.33 13.85 -14.43
N THR A 177 19.66 13.85 -14.36
CA THR A 177 20.52 14.81 -15.05
C THR A 177 20.80 14.36 -16.49
N GLU A 178 21.42 15.23 -17.28
CA GLU A 178 21.95 14.90 -18.61
C GLU A 178 23.47 14.73 -18.59
N SER A 179 24.02 14.28 -19.71
CA SER A 179 25.45 14.28 -20.01
C SER A 179 25.70 14.74 -21.45
N ASP A 180 26.96 14.81 -21.87
CA ASP A 180 27.29 15.11 -23.27
C ASP A 180 26.87 14.00 -24.24
N ALA A 181 26.91 12.75 -23.81
CA ALA A 181 26.51 11.59 -24.59
C ALA A 181 25.00 11.29 -24.51
N PHE A 182 24.30 11.87 -23.53
CA PHE A 182 22.88 11.66 -23.30
C PHE A 182 22.19 12.96 -22.89
N LYS A 183 21.73 13.71 -23.89
CA LYS A 183 21.07 15.01 -23.75
C LYS A 183 19.59 14.86 -23.40
N TYR A 184 19.33 14.21 -22.27
CA TYR A 184 18.00 13.98 -21.72
C TYR A 184 17.99 14.31 -20.23
N THR A 185 17.07 15.18 -19.81
CA THR A 185 16.78 15.44 -18.39
C THR A 185 15.34 15.08 -18.09
N SER A 186 15.06 14.69 -16.84
CA SER A 186 13.67 14.49 -16.42
C SER A 186 13.42 14.81 -14.96
N THR A 187 12.22 15.29 -14.67
CA THR A 187 11.63 15.34 -13.33
C THR A 187 10.43 14.42 -13.31
N GLN A 188 10.38 13.47 -12.37
CA GLN A 188 9.28 12.53 -12.22
C GLN A 188 8.71 12.59 -10.81
N ILE A 189 7.39 12.75 -10.72
CA ILE A 189 6.61 12.48 -9.51
C ILE A 189 5.93 11.13 -9.68
N ALA A 190 6.00 10.25 -8.69
CA ALA A 190 5.38 8.93 -8.77
C ALA A 190 4.72 8.49 -7.47
N LEU A 191 3.60 7.79 -7.62
CA LEU A 191 2.95 7.04 -6.55
C LEU A 191 3.32 5.57 -6.67
N GLY A 192 3.62 4.96 -5.53
CA GLY A 192 3.99 3.56 -5.50
C GLY A 192 3.60 2.83 -4.23
N TYR A 193 3.78 1.52 -4.31
CA TYR A 193 3.47 0.57 -3.28
C TYR A 193 4.67 -0.33 -3.02
N ARG A 194 4.90 -0.69 -1.76
CA ARG A 194 6.03 -1.49 -1.31
C ARG A 194 5.55 -2.66 -0.45
N TYR A 195 6.04 -3.86 -0.77
CA TYR A 195 5.81 -5.08 -0.01
C TYR A 195 7.13 -5.65 0.51
N ARG A 196 7.27 -5.71 1.84
CA ARG A 196 8.42 -6.26 2.55
C ARG A 196 8.23 -7.76 2.76
N PHE A 197 8.83 -8.57 1.88
CA PHE A 197 8.82 -10.03 2.03
C PHE A 197 9.78 -10.50 3.14
N ILE A 198 10.82 -9.73 3.46
CA ILE A 198 11.60 -9.87 4.70
C ILE A 198 11.44 -8.59 5.51
N ASN A 199 10.91 -8.69 6.73
CA ASN A 199 10.71 -7.55 7.63
C ASN A 199 11.28 -7.86 9.02
N LYS A 200 12.51 -7.41 9.28
CA LYS A 200 13.17 -7.52 10.59
C LYS A 200 13.43 -6.12 11.15
N THR A 201 13.62 -6.01 12.46
CA THR A 201 13.89 -4.72 13.13
C THR A 201 15.21 -4.10 12.69
N SER A 202 16.20 -4.89 12.29
CA SER A 202 17.52 -4.43 11.84
C SER A 202 17.60 -4.19 10.33
N PHE A 203 16.85 -4.93 9.53
CA PHE A 203 16.81 -4.76 8.08
C PHE A 203 15.50 -5.28 7.49
N ASN A 204 15.11 -4.76 6.34
CA ASN A 204 14.03 -5.33 5.54
C ASN A 204 14.41 -5.37 4.07
N ILE A 205 13.79 -6.31 3.34
CA ILE A 205 13.94 -6.47 1.90
C ILE A 205 12.53 -6.47 1.30
N TYR A 206 12.37 -5.72 0.22
CA TYR A 206 11.08 -5.45 -0.38
C TYR A 206 11.11 -5.46 -1.90
N GLY A 207 9.95 -5.80 -2.46
CA GLY A 207 9.59 -5.42 -3.81
C GLY A 207 8.75 -4.15 -3.77
N GLN A 208 8.88 -3.33 -4.80
CA GLN A 208 8.07 -2.13 -4.96
C GLN A 208 7.55 -2.01 -6.39
N THR A 209 6.47 -1.28 -6.53
CA THR A 209 5.92 -0.92 -7.83
C THR A 209 5.49 0.54 -7.86
N LYS A 210 5.77 1.26 -8.96
CA LYS A 210 5.16 2.57 -9.24
C LYS A 210 4.00 2.38 -10.20
N PHE A 211 2.80 2.72 -9.74
CA PHE A 211 1.57 2.49 -10.51
C PHE A 211 1.04 3.75 -11.20
N ALA A 212 1.53 4.93 -10.83
CA ALA A 212 1.22 6.19 -11.51
C ALA A 212 2.41 7.14 -11.43
N SER A 213 2.69 7.84 -12.52
CA SER A 213 3.74 8.85 -12.57
C SER A 213 3.42 10.00 -13.51
N LEU A 214 3.87 11.19 -13.15
CA LEU A 214 3.90 12.38 -13.99
C LEU A 214 5.37 12.73 -14.23
N ARG A 215 5.78 12.81 -15.50
CA ARG A 215 7.15 13.10 -15.92
C ARG A 215 7.18 14.34 -16.79
N TRP A 216 8.08 15.26 -16.46
CA TRP A 216 8.52 16.33 -17.34
C TRP A 216 9.91 15.96 -17.85
N SER A 217 10.16 16.13 -19.14
CA SER A 217 11.47 15.84 -19.72
C SER A 217 11.85 16.86 -20.79
N ASN A 218 13.14 17.12 -20.90
CA ASN A 218 13.72 17.85 -22.02
C ASN A 218 14.73 16.94 -22.71
N THR A 219 14.70 16.93 -24.04
CA THR A 219 15.66 16.20 -24.86
C THR A 219 16.19 17.10 -25.97
N THR A 220 17.49 17.05 -26.24
CA THR A 220 18.07 17.74 -27.39
C THR A 220 18.11 16.78 -28.58
N VAL A 221 17.44 17.14 -29.68
CA VAL A 221 17.38 16.36 -30.91
C VAL A 221 18.23 17.03 -31.98
N THR A 222 19.12 16.26 -32.59
CA THR A 222 19.91 16.71 -33.74
C THR A 222 19.33 16.09 -35.01
N SER A 223 18.88 16.93 -35.94
CA SER A 223 18.37 16.52 -37.24
C SER A 223 19.23 17.09 -38.37
N VAL A 224 19.35 16.34 -39.47
CA VAL A 224 20.01 16.83 -40.69
C VAL A 224 18.91 17.28 -41.64
N THR A 225 18.92 18.56 -42.01
CA THR A 225 17.97 19.13 -42.98
C THR A 225 18.74 19.63 -44.21
N LEU A 226 18.17 19.46 -45.40
CA LEU A 226 18.72 20.05 -46.61
C LEU A 226 18.19 21.47 -46.77
N VAL A 227 19.07 22.45 -46.69
CA VAL A 227 18.77 23.86 -47.01
C VAL A 227 19.61 24.20 -48.24
N ASP A 228 18.96 24.56 -49.34
CA ASP A 228 19.59 24.87 -50.63
C ASP A 228 20.56 23.78 -51.14
N GLY A 229 20.23 22.51 -50.91
CA GLY A 229 21.04 21.36 -51.34
C GLY A 229 22.26 21.06 -50.46
N VAL A 230 22.47 21.82 -49.37
CA VAL A 230 23.53 21.60 -48.39
C VAL A 230 22.93 20.96 -47.13
N SER A 231 23.61 19.95 -46.59
CA SER A 231 23.24 19.34 -45.31
C SER A 231 23.57 20.30 -44.17
N VAL A 232 22.54 20.79 -43.48
CA VAL A 232 22.63 21.63 -42.29
C VAL A 232 22.21 20.81 -41.08
N ILE A 233 23.04 20.83 -40.04
CA ILE A 233 22.73 20.21 -38.75
C ILE A 233 21.88 21.20 -37.95
N LYS A 234 20.66 20.79 -37.59
CA LYS A 234 19.76 21.55 -36.74
C LYS A 234 19.64 20.86 -35.39
N THR A 235 19.90 21.60 -34.32
CA THR A 235 19.75 21.15 -32.94
C THR A 235 18.56 21.84 -32.31
N GLU A 236 17.62 21.07 -31.77
CA GLU A 236 16.41 21.59 -31.14
C GLU A 236 16.19 20.94 -29.78
N ASP A 237 15.77 21.76 -28.81
CA ASP A 237 15.33 21.26 -27.51
C ASP A 237 13.83 21.00 -27.54
N VAL A 238 13.45 19.77 -27.18
CA VAL A 238 12.07 19.30 -27.16
C VAL A 238 11.68 19.00 -25.72
N SER A 239 10.70 19.75 -25.21
CA SER A 239 10.09 19.51 -23.91
C SER A 239 8.86 18.62 -24.03
N SER A 240 8.67 17.71 -23.09
CA SER A 240 7.50 16.83 -23.03
C SER A 240 6.99 16.70 -21.59
N THR A 241 5.68 16.50 -21.46
CA THR A 241 5.01 16.13 -20.21
C THR A 241 4.18 14.89 -20.45
N ALA A 242 4.37 13.86 -19.63
CA ALA A 242 3.71 12.58 -19.77
C ALA A 242 3.15 12.08 -18.44
N PHE A 243 1.88 11.68 -18.43
CA PHE A 243 1.28 10.93 -17.34
C PHE A 243 1.18 9.46 -17.75
N ASN A 244 1.76 8.58 -16.93
CA ASN A 244 1.90 7.16 -17.24
C ASN A 244 1.43 6.33 -16.05
N THR A 245 0.88 5.14 -16.33
CA THR A 245 0.57 4.10 -15.34
C THR A 245 1.41 2.88 -15.63
N PRO A 246 2.74 2.92 -15.40
CA PRO A 246 3.64 2.00 -16.08
C PRO A 246 3.72 0.63 -15.39
N LEU A 247 3.26 0.54 -14.13
CA LEU A 247 3.48 -0.59 -13.23
C LEU A 247 4.95 -1.04 -13.28
N THR A 248 5.85 -0.12 -12.92
CA THR A 248 7.30 -0.38 -12.93
C THR A 248 7.72 -1.03 -11.64
N PHE A 249 8.48 -2.12 -11.72
CA PHE A 249 8.87 -2.92 -10.57
C PHE A 249 10.33 -2.70 -10.19
N GLY A 250 10.59 -2.68 -8.89
CA GLY A 250 11.92 -2.55 -8.31
C GLY A 250 12.09 -3.42 -7.07
N LEU A 251 13.35 -3.60 -6.67
CA LEU A 251 13.75 -4.26 -5.44
C LEU A 251 14.50 -3.28 -4.57
N GLY A 252 14.39 -3.45 -3.25
CA GLY A 252 15.21 -2.67 -2.34
C GLY A 252 15.38 -3.31 -0.98
N ALA A 253 16.32 -2.74 -0.24
CA ALA A 253 16.63 -3.12 1.12
C ALA A 253 16.79 -1.86 1.97
N ASP A 254 16.20 -1.86 3.16
CA ASP A 254 16.41 -0.85 4.18
C ASP A 254 17.20 -1.48 5.34
N ILE A 255 18.32 -0.87 5.71
CA ILE A 255 19.19 -1.29 6.81
C ILE A 255 19.11 -0.24 7.91
N LYS A 256 18.71 -0.63 9.12
CA LYS A 256 18.54 0.29 10.24
C LYS A 256 19.88 0.93 10.61
N LEU A 257 19.91 2.26 10.64
CA LEU A 257 21.08 3.03 11.06
C LEU A 257 20.60 4.25 11.85
N GLY A 258 21.00 4.36 13.11
CA GLY A 258 20.57 5.45 13.99
C GLY A 258 19.04 5.54 14.14
N LYS A 259 18.48 6.72 13.85
CA LYS A 259 17.03 7.00 13.91
C LYS A 259 16.30 6.72 12.60
N GLY A 260 16.97 6.12 11.61
CA GLY A 260 16.42 5.89 10.27
C GLY A 260 16.95 4.62 9.64
N TYR A 261 16.98 4.61 8.31
CA TYR A 261 17.44 3.48 7.51
C TYR A 261 18.32 3.98 6.37
N VAL A 262 19.43 3.29 6.11
CA VAL A 262 20.09 3.36 4.81
C VAL A 262 19.29 2.51 3.84
N SER A 263 18.91 3.08 2.71
CA SER A 263 18.14 2.41 1.67
C SER A 263 19.01 2.15 0.46
N LEU A 264 18.97 0.92 -0.04
CA LEU A 264 19.54 0.49 -1.30
C LEU A 264 18.38 0.09 -2.20
N VAL A 265 18.30 0.66 -3.40
CA VAL A 265 17.19 0.41 -4.32
C VAL A 265 17.74 0.12 -5.71
N TYR A 266 17.27 -0.96 -6.32
CA TYR A 266 17.36 -1.17 -7.75
C TYR A 266 15.94 -1.06 -8.31
N ASP A 267 15.65 0.10 -8.87
CA ASP A 267 14.32 0.45 -9.33
C ASP A 267 14.16 0.16 -10.83
N SER A 268 12.97 0.37 -11.37
CA SER A 268 12.74 0.38 -12.83
C SER A 268 13.32 -0.86 -13.57
N ILE A 269 13.28 -2.04 -12.94
CA ILE A 269 13.85 -3.28 -13.48
C ILE A 269 13.06 -3.71 -14.73
N PHE A 270 11.74 -3.55 -14.69
CA PHE A 270 10.85 -3.71 -15.82
C PHE A 270 9.53 -2.96 -15.58
N GLY A 271 8.81 -2.62 -16.66
CA GLY A 271 7.45 -2.11 -16.64
C GLY A 271 6.49 -3.11 -17.29
N ILE A 272 5.22 -3.13 -16.88
CA ILE A 272 4.20 -3.94 -17.57
C ILE A 272 3.70 -3.23 -18.83
N PHE A 273 3.65 -1.89 -18.78
CA PHE A 273 3.09 -1.07 -19.86
C PHE A 273 4.12 -0.10 -20.47
N GLU A 274 5.42 -0.34 -20.22
CA GLU A 274 6.52 0.43 -20.79
C GLU A 274 7.60 -0.52 -21.30
N ASP A 275 8.04 -0.30 -22.53
CA ASP A 275 9.15 -1.03 -23.13
C ASP A 275 10.48 -0.45 -22.66
N ASN A 276 11.47 -1.34 -22.43
CA ASN A 276 12.82 -0.95 -22.01
C ASN A 276 13.65 -0.29 -23.14
N GLN A 277 13.08 -0.03 -24.32
CA GLN A 277 13.78 0.61 -25.45
C GLN A 277 15.18 -0.01 -25.74
N ASP A 278 15.26 -1.35 -25.69
CA ASP A 278 16.50 -2.14 -25.82
C ASP A 278 17.60 -1.89 -24.77
N ASN A 279 17.31 -1.12 -23.71
CA ASN A 279 18.22 -0.90 -22.59
C ASN A 279 18.29 -2.12 -21.65
N PHE A 280 19.50 -2.40 -21.14
CA PHE A 280 19.64 -3.17 -19.91
C PHE A 280 19.38 -2.25 -18.71
N PRO A 281 18.41 -2.53 -17.83
CA PRO A 281 17.94 -1.55 -16.85
C PRO A 281 19.01 -1.19 -15.82
N ILE A 282 19.39 0.09 -15.76
CA ILE A 282 20.27 0.64 -14.73
C ILE A 282 19.49 1.75 -14.02
N ASP A 283 19.13 1.52 -12.76
CA ASP A 283 18.45 2.52 -11.92
C ASP A 283 18.73 2.18 -10.44
N PHE A 284 19.96 2.45 -10.01
CA PHE A 284 20.41 2.15 -8.66
C PHE A 284 20.44 3.41 -7.81
N ALA A 285 19.84 3.35 -6.62
CA ALA A 285 19.84 4.43 -5.65
C ALA A 285 20.43 3.97 -4.30
N ILE A 286 21.15 4.88 -3.67
CA ILE A 286 21.44 4.84 -2.23
C ILE A 286 20.85 6.08 -1.57
N GLY A 287 20.29 5.91 -0.38
CA GLY A 287 19.69 7.02 0.35
C GLY A 287 19.55 6.76 1.83
N TYR A 288 18.98 7.74 2.53
CA TYR A 288 18.65 7.64 3.94
C TYR A 288 17.20 8.03 4.18
N LYS A 289 16.47 7.19 4.93
CA LYS A 289 15.08 7.39 5.33
C LYS A 289 15.00 7.76 6.81
N PHE A 290 14.54 8.97 7.10
CA PHE A 290 14.25 9.46 8.44
C PHE A 290 12.86 8.99 8.89
N ASN A 291 12.71 8.53 10.14
CA ASN A 291 11.39 8.40 10.75
C ASN A 291 10.94 9.78 11.24
N LEU A 292 9.73 10.22 10.85
CA LEU A 292 9.12 11.47 11.30
C LEU A 292 8.32 11.28 12.60
#